data_AF-A0A2W7QPP2-F1
#
_entry.id   AF-A0A2W7QPP2-F1
#
_cell.length_a   1.000
_cell.length_b   1.000
_cell.length_c   1.000
_cell.angle_alpha   90.00
_cell.angle_beta   90.00
_cell.angle_gamma   90.00
#
_symmetry.space_group_name_H-M   'P 1'
#
loop_
_entity.id
_entity.type
_entity.pdbx_description
1 polymer ?
#
loop_
_entity_poly.entity_id
_entity_poly.type
_entity_poly.pdbx_seq_one_letter_code
_entity_poly.pdbx_strand_id
1 'polypeptide(L)'
;MNTLIKRLPLFAFVLAAFAAFAFSSPDLEEPRYATMDDGETWIQVNDQTNPVNYNCNLGTEICLYSQPDLAHPVGSPNKEFVLIP
;
A
#
# COMPACT_ATOMS: atom_id res chain seq x y z
N MET A 1 -39.21 3.01 32.59
CA MET A 1 -38.68 3.72 31.40
C MET A 1 -37.34 4.44 31.62
N ASN A 2 -36.94 4.81 32.85
CA ASN A 2 -35.72 5.61 33.06
C ASN A 2 -34.39 4.82 33.03
N THR A 3 -34.45 3.49 32.99
CA THR A 3 -33.27 2.61 33.01
C THR A 3 -32.62 2.43 31.64
N LEU A 4 -33.40 2.47 30.55
CA LEU A 4 -32.89 2.43 29.17
C LEU A 4 -32.19 3.73 28.80
N ILE A 5 -32.78 4.87 29.16
CA ILE A 5 -32.20 6.21 28.89
C ILE A 5 -30.87 6.41 29.62
N LYS A 6 -30.71 5.85 30.83
CA LYS A 6 -29.43 5.91 31.58
C LYS A 6 -28.30 5.07 30.97
N ARG A 7 -28.61 4.07 30.15
CA ARG A 7 -27.60 3.16 29.56
C ARG A 7 -27.23 3.50 28.11
N LEU A 8 -28.01 4.37 27.45
CA LEU A 8 -27.75 4.92 26.12
C LEU A 8 -26.32 5.46 25.91
N PRO A 9 -25.72 6.26 26.83
CA PRO A 9 -24.35 6.73 26.65
C PRO A 9 -23.31 5.61 26.68
N LEU A 10 -23.55 4.53 27.42
CA LEU A 10 -22.67 3.37 27.45
C LEU A 10 -22.69 2.62 26.11
N PHE A 11 -23.89 2.46 25.53
CA PHE A 11 -24.04 1.87 24.20
C PHE A 11 -23.39 2.71 23.11
N ALA A 12 -23.51 4.04 23.18
CA ALA A 12 -22.83 4.94 22.23
C ALA A 12 -21.31 4.80 22.30
N PHE A 13 -20.73 4.63 23.49
CA PHE A 13 -19.30 4.39 23.66
C PHE A 13 -18.86 3.06 23.05
N VAL A 14 -19.62 1.98 23.27
CA VAL A 14 -19.32 0.67 22.68
C VAL A 14 -19.43 0.73 21.15
N LEU A 15 -20.46 1.39 20.62
CA LEU A 15 -20.64 1.53 19.17
C LEU A 15 -19.50 2.35 18.53
N ALA A 16 -19.08 3.43 19.19
CA ALA A 16 -17.96 4.27 18.74
C ALA A 16 -16.62 3.51 18.76
N ALA A 17 -16.37 2.72 19.81
CA ALA A 17 -15.18 1.86 19.87
C ALA A 17 -15.17 0.83 18.74
N PHE A 18 -16.30 0.15 18.48
CA PHE A 18 -16.42 -0.79 17.36
C PHE A 18 -16.23 -0.12 16.00
N ALA A 19 -16.76 1.08 15.80
CA ALA A 19 -16.58 1.83 14.56
C ALA A 19 -15.11 2.20 14.31
N ALA A 20 -14.37 2.61 15.35
CA ALA A 20 -12.95 2.93 15.22
C ALA A 20 -12.13 1.72 14.73
N PHE A 21 -12.40 0.51 15.23
CA PHE A 21 -11.73 -0.71 14.78
C PHE A 21 -12.19 -1.22 13.41
N ALA A 22 -13.46 -1.01 13.04
CA ALA A 22 -14.00 -1.49 11.77
C ALA A 22 -13.49 -0.69 10.56
N PHE A 23 -13.12 0.57 10.75
CA PHE A 23 -12.64 1.45 9.67
C PHE A 23 -11.13 1.73 9.72
N SER A 24 -10.40 1.19 10.71
CA SER A 24 -8.94 1.32 10.80
C SER A 24 -8.20 0.07 10.25
N SER A 25 -8.73 -0.56 9.20
CA SER A 25 -7.95 -1.61 8.52
C SER A 25 -6.78 -0.94 7.79
N PRO A 26 -5.52 -1.34 8.05
CA PRO A 26 -4.40 -0.85 7.24
C PRO A 26 -4.67 -1.25 5.79
N ASP A 27 -4.56 -0.30 4.87
CA ASP A 27 -4.53 -0.59 3.45
C ASP A 27 -3.30 -1.49 3.22
N LEU A 28 -3.55 -2.79 3.08
CA LEU A 28 -2.55 -3.74 2.61
C LEU A 28 -2.34 -3.43 1.14
N GLU A 29 -1.52 -2.43 0.85
CA GLU A 29 -1.04 -2.21 -0.51
C GLU A 29 -0.34 -3.49 -0.97
N GLU A 30 -0.80 -4.03 -2.11
CA GLU A 30 -0.15 -5.18 -2.73
C GLU A 30 1.34 -4.87 -2.97
N PRO A 31 2.24 -5.83 -2.73
CA PRO A 31 3.66 -5.59 -2.89
C PRO A 31 3.96 -5.18 -4.33
N ARG A 32 4.77 -4.12 -4.47
CA ARG A 32 5.22 -3.61 -5.75
C ARG A 32 6.71 -3.76 -5.86
N TYR A 33 7.14 -4.25 -7.01
CA TYR A 33 8.52 -4.56 -7.30
C TYR A 33 9.00 -3.72 -8.47
N ALA A 34 10.28 -3.35 -8.44
CA ALA A 34 10.97 -2.70 -9.53
C ALA A 34 12.29 -3.41 -9.81
N THR A 35 12.79 -3.25 -11.03
CA THR A 35 14.07 -3.80 -11.46
C THR A 35 14.84 -2.72 -12.23
N MET A 36 16.16 -2.72 -12.08
CA MET A 36 17.08 -1.82 -12.80
C MET A 36 17.84 -2.54 -13.91
N ASP A 37 17.82 -3.87 -13.88
CA ASP A 37 18.70 -4.75 -14.66
C ASP A 37 17.83 -5.80 -15.40
N ASP A 38 16.75 -5.36 -16.04
CA ASP A 38 15.86 -6.24 -16.84
C ASP A 38 15.41 -7.53 -16.12
N GLY A 39 15.12 -7.44 -14.82
CA GLY A 39 14.63 -8.56 -14.02
C GLY A 39 15.70 -9.42 -13.35
N GLU A 40 16.99 -9.05 -13.41
CA GLU A 40 18.03 -9.74 -12.63
C GLU A 40 17.91 -9.43 -11.12
N THR A 41 17.65 -8.17 -10.79
CA THR A 41 17.50 -7.69 -9.41
C THR A 41 16.12 -7.10 -9.18
N TRP A 42 15.49 -7.43 -8.05
CA TRP A 42 14.14 -6.97 -7.71
C TRP A 42 14.13 -6.25 -6.37
N ILE A 43 13.55 -5.06 -6.36
CA ILE A 43 13.46 -4.20 -5.18
C ILE A 43 11.98 -3.98 -4.88
N GLN A 44 11.55 -4.32 -3.65
CA GLN A 44 10.20 -4.01 -3.20
C GLN A 44 10.13 -2.53 -2.80
N VAL A 45 9.32 -1.74 -3.50
CA VAL A 45 9.31 -0.28 -3.36
C VAL A 45 8.33 0.23 -2.31
N ASN A 46 7.37 -0.60 -1.89
CA ASN A 46 6.37 -0.30 -0.88
C ASN A 46 6.51 -1.18 0.38
N ASP A 47 7.72 -1.67 0.66
CA ASP A 47 8.01 -2.32 1.94
C ASP A 47 8.06 -1.26 3.06
N GLN A 48 7.16 -1.38 4.04
CA GLN A 48 7.13 -0.51 5.22
C GLN A 48 8.37 -0.68 6.11
N THR A 49 9.03 -1.84 6.04
CA THR A 49 10.22 -2.15 6.85
C THR A 49 11.48 -1.56 6.23
N ASN A 50 11.57 -1.58 4.91
CA ASN A 50 12.71 -1.10 4.13
C ASN A 50 12.24 -0.16 3.01
N PRO A 51 11.77 1.05 3.35
CA PRO A 51 11.25 1.98 2.36
C PRO A 51 12.36 2.43 1.42
N VAL A 52 12.06 2.44 0.12
CA VAL A 52 12.99 2.86 -0.92
C VAL A 52 12.47 4.11 -1.59
N ASN A 53 13.29 5.16 -1.64
CA ASN A 53 12.98 6.35 -2.42
C ASN A 53 13.29 6.08 -3.89
N TYR A 54 12.29 6.27 -4.75
CA TYR A 54 12.43 6.02 -6.17
C TYR A 54 11.61 7.02 -6.99
N ASN A 55 11.91 7.07 -8.28
CA ASN A 55 11.11 7.78 -9.26
C ASN A 55 10.93 6.94 -10.53
N CYS A 56 9.75 7.11 -11.16
CA CYS A 56 9.44 6.54 -12.46
C CYS A 56 9.63 7.63 -13.53
N ASN A 57 10.86 7.75 -14.04
CA ASN A 57 11.22 8.72 -15.06
C ASN A 57 10.72 8.29 -16.45
N LEU A 58 10.75 9.20 -17.42
CA LEU A 58 10.47 8.83 -18.82
C LEU A 58 11.55 7.88 -19.33
N GLY A 59 11.13 6.75 -19.90
CA GLY A 59 12.01 5.72 -20.45
C GLY A 59 11.29 4.88 -21.50
N THR A 60 11.79 3.69 -21.80
CA THR A 60 11.16 2.75 -22.75
C THR A 60 10.54 1.53 -22.08
N GLU A 61 10.71 1.40 -20.77
CA GLU A 61 10.40 0.20 -20.00
C GLU A 61 9.16 0.36 -19.13
N ILE A 62 8.96 -0.58 -18.21
CA ILE A 62 7.92 -0.54 -17.18
C ILE A 62 8.60 -0.37 -15.83
N CYS A 63 8.14 0.62 -15.07
CA CYS A 63 8.77 1.00 -13.81
C CYS A 63 8.45 0.05 -12.65
N LEU A 64 7.22 -0.51 -12.60
CA LEU A 64 6.73 -1.29 -11.47
C LEU A 64 6.05 -2.58 -11.95
N TYR A 65 6.08 -3.59 -11.09
CA TYR A 65 5.52 -4.91 -11.30
C TYR A 65 4.82 -5.38 -10.02
N SER A 66 3.80 -6.22 -10.14
CA SER A 66 3.08 -6.77 -8.97
C SER A 66 3.82 -7.96 -8.35
N GLN A 67 4.80 -8.51 -9.07
CA GLN A 67 5.60 -9.66 -8.70
C GLN A 67 7.03 -9.45 -9.20
N PRO A 68 8.04 -10.15 -8.68
CA PRO A 68 9.39 -10.15 -9.23
C PRO A 68 9.47 -10.95 -10.54
N ASP A 69 8.68 -10.53 -11.53
CA ASP A 69 8.53 -11.13 -12.84
C ASP A 69 8.14 -10.06 -13.88
N LEU A 70 8.87 -10.02 -15.00
CA LEU A 70 8.63 -9.10 -16.11
C LEU A 70 7.26 -9.31 -16.79
N ALA A 71 6.64 -10.49 -16.63
CA ALA A 71 5.33 -10.77 -17.21
C ALA A 71 4.16 -10.07 -16.49
N HIS A 72 4.41 -9.39 -15.36
CA HIS A 72 3.37 -8.82 -14.49
C HIS A 72 3.53 -7.31 -14.26
N PRO A 73 3.51 -6.49 -15.32
CA PRO A 73 3.70 -5.05 -15.21
C PRO A 73 2.53 -4.33 -14.53
N VAL A 74 2.85 -3.29 -13.78
CA VAL A 74 1.91 -2.42 -13.08
C VAL A 74 2.17 -0.96 -13.46
N GLY A 75 1.14 -0.30 -13.99
CA GLY A 75 1.21 1.12 -14.35
C GLY A 75 1.47 1.35 -15.84
N SER A 76 2.02 2.52 -16.15
CA SER A 76 2.20 2.95 -17.55
C SER A 76 3.52 2.45 -18.12
N PRO A 77 3.53 1.95 -19.37
CA PRO A 77 4.77 1.71 -20.09
C PRO A 77 5.47 3.04 -20.43
N ASN A 78 6.72 2.96 -20.87
CA ASN A 78 7.63 4.10 -21.13
C ASN A 78 8.05 4.83 -19.85
N LYS A 79 8.22 4.07 -18.77
CA LYS A 79 8.70 4.55 -17.48
C LYS A 79 9.83 3.67 -16.97
N GLU A 80 10.94 4.29 -16.58
CA GLU A 80 12.11 3.60 -16.05
C GLU A 80 12.22 3.84 -14.54
N PHE A 81 12.56 2.80 -13.80
CA PHE A 81 12.76 2.87 -12.36
C PHE A 81 14.14 3.45 -12.02
N VAL A 82 14.16 4.53 -11.25
CA VAL A 82 15.41 5.19 -10.80
C VAL A 82 15.41 5.32 -9.28
N LEU A 83 16.43 4.76 -8.64
CA LEU A 83 16.66 4.96 -7.20
C LEU A 83 17.13 6.39 -6.95
N ILE A 84 16.55 7.02 -5.93
CA ILE A 84 16.96 8.35 -5.48
C ILE A 84 17.66 8.19 -4.11
N PRO A 85 18.85 8.79 -3.94
CA PRO A 85 19.55 8.78 -2.65
C PRO A 85 18.80 9.52 -1.54
#